data_AF-A0A0L0LG52-F1
#
_entry.id   AF-A0A0L0LG52-F1
#
_cell.length_a   1.000
_cell.length_b   1.000
_cell.length_c   1.000
_cell.angle_alpha   90.00
_cell.angle_beta   90.00
_cell.angle_gamma   90.00
#
_symmetry.space_group_name_H-M   'P 1'
#
loop_
_entity.id
_entity.type
_entity.pdbx_description
1 polymer ?
#
loop_
_entity_poly.entity_id
_entity_poly.type
_entity_poly.pdbx_seq_one_letter_code
_entity_poly.pdbx_strand_id
1 'polypeptide(L)' 'MGMFKNFLLKQVMKSKMKGVPEAEQEKIMAMVEKNPDFFKRIGEEIEAKKKSGKSELEATMEVMRKNQAELQKLL' A
#
# COMPACT_ATOMS: atom_id res chain seq x y z
N MET A 1 -1.99 11.31 27.46
CA MET A 1 -3.01 10.45 26.80
C MET A 1 -2.53 9.97 25.42
N GLY A 2 -1.36 9.32 25.31
CA GLY A 2 -0.68 9.12 24.00
C GLY A 2 -0.13 7.72 23.71
N MET A 3 0.04 6.84 24.70
CA MET A 3 0.64 5.51 24.47
C MET A 3 -0.42 4.43 24.15
N PHE A 4 -1.57 4.49 24.81
CA PHE A 4 -2.65 3.50 24.66
C PHE A 4 -3.31 3.54 23.26
N LYS A 5 -3.44 4.74 22.68
CA LYS A 5 -3.96 4.93 21.32
C LYS A 5 -3.01 4.32 20.28
N ASN A 6 -1.69 4.48 20.44
CA ASN A 6 -0.70 3.86 19.56
C ASN A 6 -0.69 2.35 19.67
N PHE A 7 -0.88 1.78 20.87
CA PHE A 7 -0.96 0.34 21.07
C PHE A 7 -2.21 -0.26 20.38
N LEU A 8 -3.37 0.38 20.53
CA LEU A 8 -4.62 -0.05 19.88
C LEU A 8 -4.54 0.07 18.35
N LEU A 9 -4.00 1.16 17.82
CA LEU A 9 -3.77 1.32 16.38
C LEU A 9 -2.82 0.26 15.82
N LYS A 10 -1.70 -0.01 16.52
CA LYS A 10 -0.78 -1.11 16.17
C LYS A 10 -1.46 -2.48 16.22
N GLN A 11 -2.33 -2.74 17.19
CA GLN A 11 -3.10 -3.99 17.29
C GLN A 11 -4.13 -4.13 16.17
N VAL A 12 -4.82 -3.05 15.80
CA VAL A 12 -5.78 -3.06 14.68
C VAL A 12 -5.07 -3.23 13.34
N MET A 13 -3.93 -2.56 13.13
CA MET A 13 -3.06 -2.79 11.95
C MET A 13 -2.53 -4.22 11.93
N LYS A 14 -2.00 -4.75 13.04
CA LYS A 14 -1.60 -6.16 13.15
C LYS A 14 -2.74 -7.13 12.85
N SER A 15 -3.95 -6.81 13.31
CA SER A 15 -5.16 -7.63 13.10
C SER A 15 -5.59 -7.64 11.63
N LYS A 16 -5.57 -6.47 10.96
CA LYS A 16 -5.92 -6.32 9.54
C LYS A 16 -4.81 -6.79 8.59
N MET A 17 -3.56 -6.74 9.04
CA MET A 17 -2.37 -7.25 8.36
C MET A 17 -1.91 -8.59 8.95
N LYS A 18 -2.80 -9.35 9.59
CA LYS A 18 -2.52 -10.74 10.03
C LYS A 18 -2.14 -11.55 8.80
N GLY A 19 -0.85 -11.72 8.58
CA GLY A 19 -0.28 -12.40 7.41
C GLY A 19 0.82 -11.63 6.69
N VAL A 20 0.96 -10.31 6.93
CA VAL A 20 2.05 -9.49 6.36
C VAL A 20 3.09 -9.23 7.46
N PRO A 21 4.31 -9.79 7.35
CA PRO A 21 5.40 -9.57 8.30
C PRO A 21 5.68 -8.08 8.55
N GLU A 22 6.08 -7.71 9.78
CA GLU A 22 6.43 -6.31 10.12
C GLU A 22 7.52 -5.76 9.19
N ALA A 23 8.49 -6.60 8.80
CA ALA A 23 9.54 -6.24 7.85
C ALA A 23 9.00 -5.88 6.45
N GLU A 24 7.86 -6.46 6.04
CA GLU A 24 7.21 -6.10 4.77
C GLU A 24 6.44 -4.79 4.88
N GLN A 25 5.81 -4.53 6.04
CA GLN A 25 5.15 -3.25 6.31
C GLN A 25 6.15 -2.09 6.32
N GLU A 26 7.29 -2.28 6.99
CA GLU A 26 8.38 -1.29 7.00
C GLU A 26 8.98 -1.10 5.60
N LYS A 27 9.14 -2.17 4.81
CA LYS A 27 9.54 -2.04 3.40
C LYS A 27 8.53 -1.23 2.59
N ILE A 28 7.24 -1.48 2.73
CA ILE A 28 6.21 -0.71 2.02
C ILE A 28 6.26 0.76 2.44
N MET A 29 6.35 1.05 3.74
CA MET A 29 6.51 2.42 4.23
C MET A 29 7.78 3.08 3.68
N ALA A 30 8.92 2.41 3.72
CA ALA A 30 10.17 2.95 3.19
C ALA A 30 10.12 3.20 1.67
N MET A 31 9.41 2.36 0.91
CA MET A 31 9.18 2.60 -0.52
C MET A 31 8.29 3.82 -0.74
N VAL A 32 7.21 3.96 0.05
CA VAL A 32 6.32 5.13 -0.01
C VAL A 32 7.06 6.41 0.36
N GLU A 33 7.93 6.39 1.38
CA GLU A 33 8.76 7.52 1.76
C GLU A 33 9.79 7.90 0.69
N LYS A 34 10.37 6.90 0.00
CA LYS A 34 11.34 7.15 -1.08
C LYS A 34 10.69 7.79 -2.32
N ASN A 35 9.44 7.45 -2.63
CA ASN A 35 8.76 8.00 -3.80
C ASN A 35 7.25 8.20 -3.59
N PRO A 36 6.85 9.19 -2.77
CA PRO A 36 5.45 9.39 -2.39
C PRO A 36 4.56 9.71 -3.59
N ASP A 37 5.09 10.42 -4.59
CA ASP A 37 4.35 10.77 -5.81
C ASP A 37 3.98 9.55 -6.65
N PHE A 38 4.89 8.58 -6.74
CA PHE A 38 4.62 7.31 -7.40
C PHE A 38 3.46 6.58 -6.73
N PHE A 39 3.51 6.39 -5.41
CA PHE A 39 2.45 5.70 -4.68
C PHE A 39 1.12 6.46 -4.67
N LYS A 40 1.15 7.79 -4.69
CA LYS A 40 -0.05 8.61 -4.86
C LYS A 40 -0.72 8.34 -6.21
N ARG A 41 0.04 8.34 -7.31
CA ARG A 41 -0.48 7.99 -8.65
C ARG A 41 -1.02 6.58 -8.70
N ILE A 42 -0.32 5.61 -8.11
CA ILE A 42 -0.79 4.21 -8.01
C ILE A 42 -2.16 4.16 -7.32
N GLY A 43 -2.31 4.84 -6.18
CA GLY A 43 -3.57 4.90 -5.45
C GLY A 43 -4.71 5.50 -6.28
N GLU A 44 -4.44 6.62 -6.96
CA GLU A 44 -5.41 7.27 -7.85
C GLU A 44 -5.82 6.37 -9.03
N GLU A 45 -4.88 5.64 -9.64
CA GLU A 45 -5.17 4.69 -10.70
C GLU A 45 -5.99 3.48 -10.21
N ILE A 46 -5.67 2.94 -9.03
CA ILE A 46 -6.42 1.84 -8.42
C ILE A 46 -7.85 2.30 -8.13
N GLU A 47 -8.04 3.48 -7.55
CA GLU A 47 -9.37 4.04 -7.32
C GLU A 47 -10.15 4.25 -8.63
N ALA A 48 -9.51 4.77 -9.67
CA ALA A 48 -10.14 4.94 -10.97
C ALA A 48 -10.60 3.59 -11.56
N LYS A 49 -9.80 2.53 -11.42
CA LYS A 49 -10.14 1.16 -11.86
C LYS A 49 -11.25 0.53 -11.00
N LYS A 50 -11.26 0.79 -9.69
CA LYS A 50 -12.37 0.38 -8.81
C LYS A 50 -13.67 1.08 -9.21
N LYS A 51 -13.62 2.39 -9.51
CA LYS A 51 -14.77 3.17 -10.01
C LYS A 51 -15.24 2.68 -11.38
N SER A 52 -14.37 2.11 -12.21
CA SER A 52 -14.75 1.47 -13.47
C SER A 52 -15.38 0.08 -13.30
N GLY A 53 -15.64 -0.38 -12.07
CA GLY A 53 -16.28 -1.65 -11.76
C GLY A 53 -15.33 -2.84 -11.58
N LYS A 54 -14.00 -2.62 -11.56
CA LYS A 54 -13.04 -3.71 -11.30
C LYS A 54 -12.94 -4.01 -9.82
N SER A 55 -12.67 -5.28 -9.50
CA SER A 55 -12.36 -5.69 -8.14
C SER A 55 -11.07 -5.02 -7.64
N GLU A 56 -10.95 -4.79 -6.34
CA GLU A 56 -9.76 -4.16 -5.74
C GLU A 56 -8.46 -4.93 -6.05
N LEU A 57 -8.55 -6.26 -6.07
CA LEU A 57 -7.42 -7.13 -6.43
C LEU A 57 -7.01 -6.96 -7.89
N GLU A 58 -7.97 -6.97 -8.83
CA GLU A 58 -7.68 -6.76 -10.26
C GLU A 58 -7.14 -5.37 -10.54
N ALA A 59 -7.76 -4.34 -9.96
CA ALA A 59 -7.31 -2.96 -10.09
C ALA A 59 -5.87 -2.81 -9.62
N THR A 60 -5.54 -3.37 -8.45
CA THR A 60 -4.18 -3.36 -7.90
C THR A 60 -3.22 -4.10 -8.80
N MET A 61 -3.54 -5.32 -9.23
CA MET A 61 -2.66 -6.10 -10.11
C MET A 61 -2.41 -5.41 -11.45
N GLU A 62 -3.43 -4.81 -12.06
CA GLU A 62 -3.30 -4.12 -13.34
C GLU A 62 -2.44 -2.87 -13.21
N VAL A 63 -2.67 -2.05 -12.18
CA VAL A 63 -1.89 -0.84 -11.93
C VAL A 63 -0.44 -1.19 -11.58
N MET A 64 -0.22 -2.19 -10.73
CA MET A 64 1.14 -2.65 -10.39
C MET A 64 1.87 -3.23 -11.60
N ARG A 65 1.19 -3.97 -12.49
CA ARG A 65 1.77 -4.45 -13.75
C ARG A 65 2.11 -3.32 -14.70
N LYS A 66 1.20 -2.35 -14.87
CA LYS A 66 1.41 -1.17 -15.71
C LYS A 66 2.61 -0.35 -15.23
N ASN A 67 2.78 -0.24 -13.90
CA ASN A 67 3.84 0.52 -13.27
C ASN A 67 5.03 -0.36 -12.82
N GLN A 68 5.10 -1.62 -13.27
CA GLN A 68 6.12 -2.58 -12.86
C GLN A 68 7.53 -2.07 -13.19
N ALA A 69 7.70 -1.41 -14.34
CA ALA A 69 8.99 -0.85 -14.75
C ALA A 69 9.45 0.30 -13.85
N GLU A 70 8.52 1.09 -13.29
CA GLU A 70 8.85 2.13 -12.30
C GLU A 70 9.10 1.52 -10.93
N LEU A 71 8.29 0.55 -10.49
CA LEU A 71 8.52 -0.21 -9.27
C LEU A 71 9.92 -0.87 -9.26
N GLN A 72 10.34 -1.46 -10.38
CA GLN A 72 11.66 -2.07 -10.52
C GLN A 72 12.81 -1.06 -10.47
N LYS A 73 12.58 0.21 -10.81
CA LYS A 73 13.59 1.27 -10.64
C LYS A 73 13.68 1.78 -9.20
N LEU A 74 12.64 1.54 -8.40
CA LEU A 74 12.53 1.99 -7.01
C LEU A 74 12.95 0.93 -5.98
N LEU A 75 12.86 -0.35 -6.35
CA LEU A 75 13.36 -1.52 -5.61
C LEU A 75 14.87 -1.68 -5.77
#